data_AF-A0A356QRV8-F1
#
_entry.id   AF-A0A356QRV8-F1
#
_cell.length_a   1.000
_cell.length_b   1.000
_cell.length_c   1.000
_cell.angle_alpha   90.00
_cell.angle_beta   90.00
_cell.angle_gamma   90.00
#
_symmetry.space_group_name_H-M   'P 1'
#
loop_
_entity.id
_entity.type
_entity.pdbx_description
1 polymer ?
#
loop_
_entity_poly.entity_id
_entity_poly.type
_entity_poly.pdbx_seq_one_letter_code
_entity_poly.pdbx_strand_id
1 'polypeptide(L)'
;NTTMPTEAKLTKKRSAPAKKLCRNIIEKQKCPLDSRRLEVKDSEIRGMALFVTRAGARSWYLTRKINGRLIRKNLGKRPVVSPEAAGKKVISWLQGNDSDDSAPECRKGSQDDMPDQSWRQSGKPSQRRSIERRERNDR
;
A
#
# COMPACT_ATOMS: atom_id res chain seq x y z
N ASN A 1 34.29 30.51 4.61
CA ASN A 1 34.37 29.04 4.64
C ASN A 1 33.16 28.47 5.35
N THR A 2 32.06 28.26 4.64
CA THR A 2 30.82 27.67 5.20
C THR A 2 30.62 26.31 4.55
N THR A 3 31.04 25.27 5.24
CA THR A 3 30.85 23.88 4.83
C THR A 3 29.41 23.47 5.14
N MET A 4 28.58 23.32 4.11
CA MET A 4 27.24 22.75 4.25
C MET A 4 27.33 21.25 4.55
N PRO A 5 26.48 20.69 5.42
CA PRO A 5 26.50 19.28 5.75
C PRO A 5 26.03 18.42 4.56
N THR A 6 26.85 17.43 4.24
CA THR A 6 26.65 16.41 3.21
C THR A 6 25.30 15.71 3.35
N GLU A 7 24.51 15.73 2.27
CA GLU A 7 23.30 14.91 2.12
C GLU A 7 23.60 13.44 2.41
N ALA A 8 22.99 12.92 3.48
CA ALA A 8 23.01 11.51 3.79
C ALA A 8 22.24 10.74 2.70
N LYS A 9 22.98 10.17 1.74
CA LYS A 9 22.44 9.22 0.77
C LYS A 9 21.78 8.07 1.53
N LEU A 10 20.45 8.02 1.50
CA LEU A 10 19.66 6.92 2.04
C LEU A 10 19.99 5.65 1.23
N THR A 11 21.01 4.92 1.65
CA THR A 11 21.41 3.67 1.01
C THR A 11 20.27 2.67 1.20
N LYS A 12 19.57 2.39 0.11
CA LYS A 12 18.47 1.43 0.05
C LYS A 12 19.05 0.05 0.36
N LYS A 13 19.07 -0.32 1.65
CA LYS A 13 19.51 -1.64 2.12
C LYS A 13 18.77 -2.69 1.29
N ARG A 14 19.52 -3.49 0.52
CA ARG A 14 18.96 -4.60 -0.26
C ARG A 14 18.23 -5.48 0.74
N SER A 15 16.92 -5.65 0.57
CA SER A 15 16.12 -6.47 1.46
C SER A 15 16.72 -7.88 1.47
N ALA A 16 16.91 -8.45 2.66
CA ALA A 16 17.40 -9.81 2.84
C ALA A 16 16.66 -10.79 1.90
N PRO A 17 17.33 -11.87 1.45
CA PRO A 17 16.69 -12.88 0.60
C PRO A 17 15.40 -13.35 1.26
N ALA A 18 14.32 -13.39 0.47
CA ALA A 18 13.03 -13.86 0.95
C ALA A 18 13.20 -15.28 1.51
N LYS A 19 12.67 -15.52 2.70
CA LYS A 19 12.70 -16.84 3.35
C LYS A 19 11.38 -17.56 3.06
N LYS A 20 11.42 -18.88 2.91
CA LYS A 20 10.21 -19.71 2.79
C LYS A 20 9.34 -19.50 4.02
N LEU A 21 8.07 -19.21 3.82
CA LEU A 21 7.13 -18.94 4.90
C LEU A 21 6.67 -20.23 5.60
N CYS A 22 7.55 -20.77 6.44
CA CYS A 22 7.22 -21.88 7.33
C CYS A 22 6.38 -21.41 8.53
N ARG A 23 5.63 -22.34 9.14
CA ARG A 23 4.81 -22.09 10.35
C ARG A 23 5.55 -21.29 11.43
N ASN A 24 6.78 -21.71 11.77
CA ASN A 24 7.60 -21.07 12.80
C ASN A 24 8.01 -19.64 12.43
N ILE A 25 8.27 -19.36 11.15
CA ILE A 25 8.66 -18.03 10.69
C ILE A 25 7.46 -17.10 10.84
N ILE A 26 6.28 -17.54 10.40
CA ILE A 26 5.02 -16.79 10.43
C ILE A 26 4.64 -16.42 11.87
N GLU A 27 4.78 -17.36 12.81
CA GLU A 27 4.40 -17.14 14.21
C GLU A 27 5.31 -16.11 14.91
N LYS A 28 6.59 -16.06 14.52
CA LYS A 28 7.56 -15.08 15.01
C LYS A 28 7.37 -13.67 14.42
N GLN A 29 6.64 -13.53 13.32
CA GLN A 29 6.42 -12.22 12.71
C GLN A 29 5.45 -11.38 13.56
N LYS A 30 5.93 -10.20 13.94
CA LYS A 30 5.15 -9.14 14.59
C LYS A 30 5.28 -7.87 13.78
N CYS A 31 4.21 -7.07 13.74
CA CYS A 31 4.32 -5.75 13.14
C CYS A 31 5.22 -4.85 13.97
N PRO A 32 6.19 -4.15 13.36
CA PRO A 32 6.90 -3.08 14.03
C PRO A 32 5.91 -1.95 14.35
N LEU A 33 6.12 -1.23 15.46
CA LEU A 33 5.21 -0.18 15.91
C LEU A 33 5.06 0.96 14.88
N ASP A 34 6.12 1.21 14.11
CA ASP A 34 6.20 2.28 13.10
C ASP A 34 5.35 2.01 11.86
N SER A 35 4.94 0.75 11.63
CA SER A 35 4.16 0.36 10.45
C SER A 35 2.76 -0.10 10.81
N ARG A 36 1.75 0.33 10.04
CA ARG A 36 0.37 -0.18 10.18
C ARG A 36 0.26 -1.68 9.89
N ARG A 37 1.11 -2.18 8.98
CA ARG A 37 1.15 -3.58 8.55
C ARG A 37 2.55 -3.99 8.15
N LEU A 38 2.86 -5.26 8.35
CA LEU A 38 4.07 -5.90 7.88
C LEU A 38 3.71 -6.82 6.70
N GLU A 39 4.38 -6.63 5.58
CA GLU A 39 4.28 -7.52 4.42
C GLU A 39 5.48 -8.46 4.41
N VAL A 40 5.22 -9.75 4.54
CA VAL A 40 6.25 -10.79 4.52
C VAL A 40 6.08 -11.60 3.27
N LYS A 41 7.00 -11.43 2.31
CA LYS A 41 6.97 -12.11 1.02
C LYS A 41 7.45 -13.53 1.16
N ASP A 42 6.76 -14.44 0.49
CA ASP A 42 7.21 -15.81 0.35
C ASP A 42 8.27 -15.94 -0.74
N SER A 43 9.21 -16.85 -0.55
CA SER A 43 10.26 -17.14 -1.54
C SER A 43 9.86 -18.24 -2.52
N GLU A 44 8.95 -19.13 -2.15
CA GLU A 44 8.57 -20.29 -2.95
C GLU A 44 7.52 -19.88 -4.00
N ILE A 45 6.53 -19.08 -3.61
CA ILE A 45 5.47 -18.64 -4.50
C ILE A 45 5.61 -17.17 -4.83
N ARG A 46 5.97 -16.87 -6.08
CA ARG A 46 6.14 -15.50 -6.56
C ARG A 46 4.84 -14.69 -6.42
N GLY A 47 4.91 -13.63 -5.63
CA GLY A 47 3.80 -12.71 -5.40
C GLY A 47 2.91 -13.10 -4.23
N MET A 48 3.15 -14.22 -3.56
CA MET A 48 2.49 -14.55 -2.31
C MET A 48 3.13 -13.78 -1.16
N ALA A 49 2.30 -13.17 -0.33
CA ALA A 49 2.75 -12.45 0.85
C ALA A 49 1.77 -12.64 2.02
N LEU A 50 2.32 -12.75 3.22
CA LEU A 50 1.57 -12.68 4.46
C LEU A 50 1.50 -11.23 4.92
N PHE A 51 0.29 -10.75 5.14
CA PHE A 51 0.01 -9.47 5.74
C PHE A 51 -0.24 -9.69 7.22
N VAL A 52 0.63 -9.14 8.05
CA VAL A 52 0.42 -9.04 9.50
C VAL A 52 -0.01 -7.61 9.77
N THR A 53 -1.06 -7.41 10.57
CA THR A 53 -1.51 -6.08 11.01
C THR A 53 -1.02 -5.81 12.43
N ARG A 54 -1.02 -4.54 12.84
CA ARG A 54 -0.67 -4.17 14.23
C ARG A 54 -1.55 -4.86 15.29
N ALA A 55 -2.81 -5.14 14.95
CA ALA A 55 -3.73 -5.90 15.79
C ALA A 55 -3.43 -7.41 15.86
N GLY A 56 -2.42 -7.90 15.12
CA GLY A 56 -2.06 -9.31 15.08
C GLY A 56 -2.88 -10.15 14.10
N ALA A 57 -3.83 -9.54 13.36
CA ALA A 57 -4.53 -10.25 12.29
C ALA A 57 -3.56 -10.59 11.16
N ARG A 58 -3.65 -11.84 10.68
CA ARG A 58 -2.77 -12.42 9.66
C ARG A 58 -3.61 -12.84 8.46
N SER A 59 -3.28 -12.35 7.28
CA SER A 59 -4.04 -12.63 6.06
C SER A 59 -3.11 -12.88 4.87
N TRP A 60 -3.47 -13.83 4.04
CA TRP A 60 -2.71 -14.22 2.87
C TRP A 60 -3.17 -13.44 1.64
N TYR A 61 -2.22 -12.83 0.95
CA TYR A 61 -2.48 -12.12 -0.29
C TYR A 61 -1.58 -12.62 -1.40
N LEU A 62 -2.16 -12.72 -2.59
CA LEU A 62 -1.44 -12.92 -3.84
C LEU A 62 -1.45 -11.61 -4.62
N THR A 63 -0.27 -11.13 -4.99
CA THR A 63 -0.10 -9.95 -5.84
C THR A 63 0.56 -10.38 -7.14
N ARG A 64 -0.14 -10.27 -8.27
CA ARG A 64 0.38 -10.66 -9.58
C ARG A 64 -0.06 -9.68 -10.67
N LYS A 65 0.79 -9.46 -11.66
CA LYS A 65 0.45 -8.71 -12.86
C LYS A 65 -0.11 -9.68 -13.91
N ILE A 66 -1.36 -9.49 -14.32
CA ILE A 66 -2.05 -10.28 -15.35
C ILE A 66 -2.62 -9.28 -16.36
N ASN A 67 -2.35 -9.49 -17.66
CA ASN A 67 -2.83 -8.62 -18.74
C ASN A 67 -2.56 -7.12 -18.51
N GLY A 68 -1.36 -6.79 -18.04
CA GLY A 68 -0.97 -5.41 -17.73
C GLY A 68 -1.51 -4.85 -16.41
N ARG A 69 -2.48 -5.50 -15.77
CA ARG A 69 -3.13 -5.06 -14.52
C ARG A 69 -2.52 -5.75 -13.30
N LEU A 70 -2.27 -4.98 -12.24
CA LEU A 70 -1.82 -5.51 -10.95
C LEU A 70 -3.03 -5.99 -10.16
N ILE A 71 -3.18 -7.30 -10.03
CA ILE A 71 -4.26 -7.93 -9.27
C ILE A 71 -3.75 -8.32 -7.89
N ARG A 72 -4.55 -8.01 -6.87
CA ARG A 72 -4.33 -8.43 -5.49
C ARG A 72 -5.52 -9.27 -5.02
N LYS A 73 -5.30 -10.56 -4.80
CA LYS A 73 -6.33 -11.50 -4.34
C LYS A 73 -6.08 -11.88 -2.89
N ASN A 74 -7.13 -11.91 -2.08
CA ASN A 74 -7.10 -12.44 -0.72
C ASN A 74 -7.35 -13.96 -0.76
N LEU A 75 -6.43 -14.74 -0.19
CA LEU A 75 -6.50 -16.22 -0.16
C LEU A 75 -7.13 -16.75 1.14
N GLY A 76 -7.27 -15.88 2.14
CA GLY A 76 -7.90 -16.15 3.42
C GLY A 76 -7.12 -15.64 4.63
N LYS A 77 -7.75 -15.77 5.80
CA LYS A 77 -7.16 -15.43 7.10
C LYS A 77 -6.49 -16.67 7.71
N ARG A 78 -5.40 -16.45 8.45
CA ARG A 78 -4.82 -17.48 9.34
C ARG A 78 -5.52 -17.38 10.71
N PRO A 79 -5.83 -18.47 11.44
CA PRO A 79 -5.39 -19.87 11.30
C PRO A 79 -6.12 -20.74 10.27
N VAL A 80 -7.25 -20.28 9.72
CA VAL A 80 -8.11 -21.08 8.84
C VAL A 80 -7.36 -21.62 7.61
N VAL A 81 -6.45 -20.82 7.06
CA VAL A 81 -5.64 -21.22 5.90
C VAL A 81 -4.17 -21.43 6.29
N SER A 82 -3.72 -22.69 6.17
CA SER A 82 -2.31 -23.09 6.31
C SER A 82 -1.47 -22.56 5.13
N PRO A 83 -0.14 -22.40 5.27
CA PRO A 83 0.70 -21.94 4.16
C PRO A 83 0.61 -22.85 2.93
N GLU A 84 0.51 -24.17 3.14
CA GLU A 84 0.34 -25.14 2.06
C GLU A 84 -1.03 -25.02 1.38
N ALA A 85 -2.10 -24.85 2.16
CA ALA A 85 -3.43 -24.62 1.62
C ALA A 85 -3.51 -23.31 0.83
N ALA A 86 -2.85 -22.24 1.32
CA ALA A 86 -2.72 -20.99 0.59
C ALA A 86 -1.99 -21.20 -0.74
N GLY A 87 -0.91 -21.98 -0.75
CA GLY A 87 -0.17 -22.32 -1.97
C GLY A 87 -1.01 -23.09 -2.99
N LYS A 88 -1.78 -24.09 -2.56
CA LYS A 88 -2.72 -24.81 -3.43
C LYS A 88 -3.77 -23.88 -4.05
N LYS A 89 -4.32 -22.95 -3.26
CA LYS A 89 -5.25 -21.92 -3.77
C LYS A 89 -4.60 -20.99 -4.78
N VAL A 90 -3.33 -20.60 -4.56
CA VAL A 90 -2.59 -19.79 -5.54
C VAL A 90 -2.45 -20.55 -6.85
N ILE A 91 -2.04 -21.82 -6.80
CA ILE A 91 -1.86 -22.65 -8.00
C ILE A 91 -3.20 -22.83 -8.73
N SER A 92 -4.28 -23.13 -8.01
CA SER A 92 -5.64 -23.22 -8.55
C SER A 92 -6.05 -21.93 -9.27
N TRP A 93 -5.83 -20.78 -8.62
CA TRP A 93 -6.17 -19.48 -9.20
C TRP A 93 -5.32 -19.14 -10.42
N LEU A 94 -4.03 -19.52 -10.41
CA LEU A 94 -3.14 -19.38 -11.57
C LEU A 94 -3.60 -20.23 -12.76
N GLN A 95 -4.17 -21.40 -12.52
CA GLN A 95 -4.69 -22.30 -13.55
C GLN A 95 -6.04 -21.82 -14.11
N GLY A 96 -6.65 -20.78 -13.53
CA GLY A 96 -7.93 -20.24 -13.97
C GLY A 96 -9.15 -21.04 -13.51
N ASN A 97 -8.98 -21.94 -12.53
CA ASN A 97 -10.08 -22.79 -12.03
C ASN A 97 -10.95 -22.08 -10.97
N ASP A 98 -10.53 -20.92 -10.49
CA ASP A 98 -11.28 -20.16 -9.48
C ASP A 98 -12.24 -19.17 -10.16
N SER A 99 -13.55 -19.49 -10.13
CA SER A 99 -14.64 -18.65 -10.67
C SER A 99 -14.93 -17.38 -9.85
N ASP A 100 -14.22 -17.16 -8.73
CA ASP A 100 -14.38 -15.98 -7.88
C ASP A 100 -13.58 -14.78 -8.44
N ASP A 101 -14.00 -14.25 -9.58
CA ASP A 101 -13.44 -13.05 -10.21
C ASP A 101 -13.95 -11.73 -9.58
N SER A 102 -14.34 -11.76 -8.31
CA SER A 102 -14.55 -10.54 -7.53
C SER A 102 -13.21 -10.05 -6.99
N ALA A 103 -12.37 -9.49 -7.86
CA ALA A 103 -11.47 -8.44 -7.40
C ALA A 103 -12.38 -7.31 -6.90
N PRO A 104 -12.21 -6.77 -5.67
CA PRO A 104 -12.94 -5.57 -5.33
C PRO A 104 -12.54 -4.55 -6.38
N GLU A 105 -13.50 -4.10 -7.19
CA GLU A 105 -13.30 -2.90 -7.99
C GLU A 105 -12.71 -1.88 -7.01
N CYS A 106 -11.56 -1.30 -7.36
CA CYS A 106 -11.20 -0.01 -6.78
C CYS A 106 -12.47 0.81 -6.95
N ARG A 107 -13.23 1.09 -5.87
CA ARG A 107 -14.43 1.92 -5.93
C ARG A 107 -14.02 3.12 -6.76
N LYS A 108 -14.46 3.17 -8.03
CA LYS A 108 -14.56 4.44 -8.72
C LYS A 108 -15.44 5.23 -7.76
N GLY A 109 -14.90 6.31 -7.19
CA GLY A 109 -15.72 7.20 -6.39
C GLY A 109 -17.00 7.38 -7.17
N SER A 110 -18.13 7.00 -6.56
CA SER A 110 -19.43 6.97 -7.20
C SER A 110 -19.58 8.29 -7.95
N GLN A 111 -19.85 8.21 -9.24
CA GLN A 111 -20.04 9.39 -10.09
C GLN A 111 -21.30 10.18 -9.70
N ASP A 112 -22.04 9.70 -8.69
CA ASP A 112 -23.22 10.32 -8.09
C ASP A 112 -22.89 11.39 -7.04
N ASP A 113 -21.64 11.56 -6.61
CA ASP A 113 -21.19 12.76 -5.90
C ASP A 113 -20.67 13.79 -6.93
N MET A 114 -21.55 14.29 -7.79
CA MET A 114 -21.27 15.54 -8.50
C MET A 114 -21.41 16.65 -7.45
N PRO A 115 -20.32 17.32 -7.00
CA PRO A 115 -20.47 18.42 -6.07
C PRO A 115 -21.27 19.51 -6.78
N ASP A 116 -22.36 19.93 -6.15
CA ASP A 116 -23.18 21.06 -6.56
C ASP A 116 -22.27 22.21 -7.03
N GLN A 117 -22.30 22.49 -8.34
CA GLN A 117 -21.42 23.48 -8.99
C GLN A 117 -21.83 24.93 -8.65
N SER A 118 -22.67 25.14 -7.63
CA SER A 118 -23.13 26.46 -7.19
C SER A 118 -21.99 27.42 -6.80
N TRP A 119 -20.84 26.90 -6.38
CA TRP A 119 -19.65 27.71 -6.10
C TRP A 119 -19.05 28.40 -7.34
N ARG A 120 -19.45 28.04 -8.57
CA ARG A 120 -18.99 28.72 -9.80
C ARG A 120 -19.80 29.96 -10.16
N GLN A 121 -20.97 30.19 -9.57
CA GLN A 121 -21.88 31.26 -10.03
C GLN A 121 -21.97 32.49 -9.12
N SER A 122 -21.11 32.61 -8.12
CA SER A 122 -21.11 33.80 -7.24
C SER A 122 -19.82 34.62 -7.36
N GLY A 123 -19.86 35.62 -8.24
CA GLY A 123 -19.30 36.95 -7.96
C GLY A 123 -17.77 37.15 -7.96
N LYS A 124 -17.29 37.71 -9.08
CA LYS A 124 -16.20 38.70 -9.25
C LYS A 124 -14.79 38.41 -8.66
N PRO A 125 -13.72 38.71 -9.42
CA PRO A 125 -12.35 38.57 -8.93
C PRO A 125 -12.07 39.55 -7.79
N SER A 126 -11.81 39.04 -6.59
CA SER A 126 -11.31 39.83 -5.48
C SER A 126 -9.92 40.35 -5.83
N GLN A 127 -9.81 41.68 -5.91
CA GLN A 127 -8.56 42.37 -6.18
C GLN A 127 -7.48 41.92 -5.21
N ARG A 128 -6.40 41.39 -5.78
CA ARG A 128 -5.12 41.13 -5.14
C ARG A 128 -4.65 42.44 -4.51
N ARG A 129 -4.90 42.64 -3.21
CA ARG A 129 -4.33 43.77 -2.46
C ARG A 129 -2.81 43.60 -2.48
N SER A 130 -2.15 44.47 -3.22
CA SER A 130 -0.71 44.70 -3.15
C SER A 130 -0.33 44.91 -1.70
N ILE A 131 0.54 44.03 -1.19
CA ILE A 131 1.16 44.22 0.12
C ILE A 131 2.21 45.29 -0.10
N GLU A 132 1.86 46.52 0.26
CA GLU A 132 2.78 47.65 0.29
C GLU A 132 3.79 47.40 1.43
N ARG A 133 5.03 47.14 1.03
CA ARG A 133 6.16 46.89 1.90
C ARG A 133 6.59 48.24 2.49
N ARG A 134 6.05 48.59 3.65
CA ARG A 134 6.46 49.79 4.39
C ARG A 134 7.84 49.55 4.99
N GLU A 135 8.89 49.95 4.27
CA GLU A 135 10.22 50.13 4.83
C GLU A 135 10.14 51.16 5.95
N ARG A 136 10.41 50.73 7.18
CA ARG A 136 10.65 51.62 8.31
C ARG A 136 12.16 51.69 8.48
N ASN A 137 12.75 52.75 7.97
CA ASN A 137 14.07 53.21 8.36
C ASN A 137 13.95 53.72 9.80
N ASP A 138 14.47 52.96 10.76
CA ASP A 138 14.79 53.49 12.09
C ASP A 138 16.29 53.80 12.12
N ARG A 139 16.55 55.05 12.49
CA ARG A 139 17.84 55.74 12.56
C ARG A 139 18.30 55.77 14.01
#